data_AF-A0A519M4F7-F1
#
_entry.id   AF-A0A519M4F7-F1
#
_cell.length_a   1.000
_cell.length_b   1.000
_cell.length_c   1.000
_cell.angle_alpha   90.00
_cell.angle_beta   90.00
_cell.angle_gamma   90.00
#
_symmetry.space_group_name_H-M   'P 1'
#
loop_
_entity.id
_entity.type
_entity.pdbx_description
1 polymer ?
#
loop_
_entity_poly.entity_id
_entity_poly.type
_entity_poly.pdbx_seq_one_letter_code
_entity_poly.pdbx_strand_id
1 'polypeptide(L)'
;KKIDKEIAMGAQKWVDINRFDSIKGCITDLKSKGYKIIATTPHENDCLIDDFDISQPSALFFGTERLGLSEEVIKNADGFLKIPMYGFTESLNISVSAAIIMQNLSSRLRKSDINWQLSEEEMLEKRIDWTRKTIKDIDFVTERYLESTTV
;
A
#
# COMPACT_ATOMS: atom_id res chain seq x y z
N LYS A 1 -13.39 10.72 4.30
CA LYS A 1 -12.63 11.43 5.36
C LYS A 1 -11.36 12.07 4.78
N LYS A 2 -11.01 13.28 5.21
CA LYS A 2 -9.72 13.95 4.90
C LYS A 2 -8.64 13.34 5.80
N ILE A 3 -7.41 13.22 5.31
CA ILE A 3 -6.29 12.65 6.11
C ILE A 3 -5.98 13.62 7.24
N ASP A 4 -5.91 13.09 8.45
CA ASP A 4 -5.49 13.87 9.60
C ASP A 4 -3.98 14.12 9.52
N LYS A 5 -3.60 15.40 9.45
CA LYS A 5 -2.20 15.80 9.28
C LYS A 5 -1.37 15.56 10.54
N GLU A 6 -2.01 15.53 11.72
CA GLU A 6 -1.33 15.30 13.00
C GLU A 6 -0.97 13.83 13.17
N ILE A 7 -1.85 12.92 12.76
CA ILE A 7 -1.62 11.47 12.81
C ILE A 7 -0.63 11.04 11.73
N ALA A 8 -0.76 11.59 10.52
CA ALA A 8 0.12 11.21 9.40
C ALA A 8 1.52 11.84 9.49
N MET A 9 1.74 12.85 10.34
CA MET A 9 3.03 13.52 10.57
C MET A 9 3.81 13.89 9.28
N GLY A 10 3.11 14.23 8.20
CA GLY A 10 3.71 14.57 6.91
C GLY A 10 4.04 13.38 6.00
N ALA A 11 3.87 12.13 6.47
CA ALA A 11 4.09 10.90 5.69
C ALA A 11 3.23 10.85 4.42
N GLN A 12 2.03 11.45 4.45
CA GLN A 12 1.11 11.51 3.32
C GLN A 12 1.67 12.22 2.08
N LYS A 13 2.79 12.95 2.20
CA LYS A 13 3.48 13.55 1.05
C LYS A 13 4.32 12.55 0.26
N TRP A 14 4.79 11.49 0.92
CA TRP A 14 5.74 10.52 0.38
C TRP A 14 5.08 9.20 -0.04
N VAL A 15 3.77 9.08 0.18
CA VAL A 15 2.98 7.90 -0.17
C VAL A 15 1.91 8.32 -1.15
N ASP A 16 1.72 7.52 -2.20
CA ASP A 16 0.64 7.75 -3.15
C ASP A 16 -0.69 7.28 -2.59
N ILE A 17 -1.70 8.14 -2.67
CA ILE A 17 -3.02 7.91 -2.09
C ILE A 17 -4.05 7.96 -3.21
N ASN A 18 -4.46 6.78 -3.64
CA ASN A 18 -5.48 6.60 -4.66
C ASN A 18 -6.83 6.34 -4.00
N ARG A 19 -7.86 7.06 -4.42
CA ARG A 19 -9.24 6.87 -3.94
C ARG A 19 -10.06 6.28 -5.05
N PHE A 20 -10.86 5.29 -4.70
CA PHE A 20 -11.79 4.62 -5.60
C PHE A 20 -13.21 4.80 -5.09
N ASP A 21 -14.15 4.99 -6.02
CA ASP A 21 -15.57 5.14 -5.70
C ASP A 21 -16.25 3.81 -5.38
N SER A 22 -15.62 2.68 -5.75
CA SER A 22 -16.12 1.35 -5.47
C SER A 22 -14.99 0.34 -5.22
N ILE A 23 -15.30 -0.68 -4.42
CA ILE A 23 -14.39 -1.81 -4.14
C ILE A 23 -14.11 -2.58 -5.43
N LYS A 24 -15.14 -2.87 -6.23
CA LYS A 24 -14.99 -3.51 -7.54
C LYS A 24 -14.03 -2.77 -8.46
N GLY A 25 -14.15 -1.44 -8.54
CA GLY A 25 -13.28 -0.61 -9.37
C GLY A 25 -11.82 -0.70 -8.92
N CYS A 26 -11.59 -0.62 -7.61
CA CYS A 26 -10.26 -0.80 -7.01
C CYS A 26 -9.66 -2.17 -7.34
N ILE A 27 -10.40 -3.26 -7.11
CA ILE A 27 -9.94 -4.62 -7.39
C ILE A 27 -9.63 -4.80 -8.88
N THR A 28 -10.50 -4.29 -9.76
CA THR A 28 -10.31 -4.42 -11.22
C THR A 28 -9.06 -3.68 -11.69
N ASP A 29 -8.84 -2.46 -11.20
CA ASP A 29 -7.64 -1.66 -11.52
C ASP A 29 -6.35 -2.30 -10.99
N LEU A 30 -6.38 -2.87 -9.78
CA LEU A 30 -5.22 -3.58 -9.22
C LEU A 30 -4.91 -4.86 -9.98
N LYS A 31 -5.93 -5.67 -10.32
CA LYS A 31 -5.74 -6.89 -11.11
C LYS A 31 -5.23 -6.58 -12.52
N SER A 32 -5.69 -5.49 -13.16
CA SER A 32 -5.18 -5.10 -14.49
C SER A 32 -3.71 -4.70 -14.48
N LYS A 33 -3.19 -4.25 -13.33
CA LYS A 33 -1.78 -3.96 -13.07
C LYS A 33 -0.96 -5.19 -12.63
N GLY A 34 -1.58 -6.38 -12.62
CA GLY A 34 -0.91 -7.64 -12.28
C GLY A 34 -0.81 -7.94 -10.77
N TYR A 35 -1.53 -7.21 -9.92
CA TYR A 35 -1.56 -7.51 -8.48
C TYR A 35 -2.51 -8.66 -8.16
N LYS A 36 -2.06 -9.56 -7.29
CA LYS A 36 -2.93 -10.49 -6.57
C LYS A 36 -3.64 -9.78 -5.43
N ILE A 37 -4.92 -10.06 -5.25
CA ILE A 37 -5.75 -9.50 -4.18
C ILE A 37 -5.66 -10.41 -2.97
N ILE A 38 -5.05 -9.92 -1.89
CA ILE A 38 -4.81 -10.70 -0.68
C ILE A 38 -5.69 -10.17 0.44
N ALA A 39 -6.62 -11.00 0.91
CA ALA A 39 -7.53 -10.66 2.00
C ALA A 39 -6.88 -10.96 3.35
N THR A 40 -6.69 -9.94 4.20
CA THR A 40 -6.20 -10.16 5.57
C THR A 40 -7.36 -10.49 6.51
N THR A 41 -7.39 -11.71 7.06
CA THR A 41 -8.48 -12.17 7.94
C THR A 41 -7.97 -13.22 8.94
N PRO A 42 -8.42 -13.20 10.21
CA PRO A 42 -8.06 -14.23 11.18
C PRO A 42 -8.87 -15.53 11.00
N HIS A 43 -9.95 -15.51 10.21
CA HIS A 43 -10.96 -16.58 10.18
C HIS A 43 -10.74 -17.65 9.09
N GLU A 44 -9.96 -17.35 8.06
CA GLU A 44 -9.71 -18.27 6.95
C GLU A 44 -8.40 -19.05 7.16
N ASN A 45 -8.39 -20.32 6.78
CA ASN A 45 -7.24 -21.19 6.89
C ASN A 45 -6.54 -21.33 5.53
N ASP A 46 -5.80 -20.30 5.15
CA ASP A 46 -5.00 -20.32 3.92
C ASP A 46 -3.51 -20.16 4.25
N CYS A 47 -3.02 -18.92 4.39
CA CYS A 47 -1.59 -18.65 4.52
C CYS A 47 -1.25 -17.89 5.79
N LEU A 48 -0.26 -18.40 6.53
CA LEU A 48 0.39 -17.67 7.62
C LEU A 48 1.34 -16.62 7.04
N ILE A 49 1.48 -15.50 7.74
CA ILE A 49 2.39 -14.40 7.36
C ILE A 49 3.82 -14.85 7.03
N ASP A 50 4.36 -15.84 7.76
CA ASP A 50 5.73 -16.32 7.57
C ASP A 50 5.90 -17.18 6.31
N ASP A 51 4.83 -17.85 5.88
CA ASP A 51 4.80 -18.73 4.71
C ASP A 51 4.36 -18.01 3.42
N PHE A 52 3.94 -16.74 3.54
CA PHE A 52 3.39 -15.98 2.41
C PHE A 52 4.42 -15.82 1.28
N ASP A 53 4.01 -16.06 0.04
CA ASP A 53 4.84 -15.89 -1.15
C ASP A 53 5.01 -14.41 -1.50
N ILE A 54 6.22 -13.90 -1.31
CA ILE A 54 6.60 -12.52 -1.59
C ILE A 54 7.10 -12.28 -3.02
N SER A 55 7.15 -13.32 -3.86
CA SER A 55 7.66 -13.21 -5.23
C SER A 55 6.71 -12.51 -6.19
N GLN A 56 5.43 -12.42 -5.84
CA GLN A 56 4.38 -11.89 -6.70
C GLN A 56 3.87 -10.53 -6.20
N PRO A 57 3.59 -9.56 -7.11
CA PRO A 57 2.93 -8.31 -6.74
C PRO A 57 1.60 -8.59 -6.03
N SER A 58 1.47 -8.06 -4.82
CA SER A 58 0.34 -8.35 -3.94
C SER A 58 -0.26 -7.07 -3.37
N ALA A 59 -1.58 -6.95 -3.46
CA ALA A 59 -2.35 -5.89 -2.85
C ALA A 59 -3.05 -6.43 -1.60
N LEU A 60 -2.62 -5.94 -0.44
CA LEU A 60 -3.16 -6.34 0.86
C LEU A 60 -4.43 -5.54 1.17
N PHE A 61 -5.54 -6.23 1.39
CA PHE A 61 -6.81 -5.63 1.78
C PHE A 61 -7.05 -5.81 3.27
N PHE A 62 -7.28 -4.70 3.96
CA PHE A 62 -7.58 -4.66 5.38
C PHE A 62 -9.04 -4.29 5.63
N GLY A 63 -9.68 -5.04 6.52
CA GLY A 63 -11.07 -4.85 6.91
C GLY A 63 -11.29 -3.72 7.91
N THR A 64 -12.54 -3.26 8.03
CA THR A 64 -12.91 -2.31 9.09
C THR A 64 -12.95 -2.98 10.47
N GLU A 65 -12.78 -2.22 11.55
CA GLU A 65 -12.73 -2.75 12.92
C GLU A 65 -13.97 -3.55 13.35
N ARG A 66 -15.15 -3.25 12.78
CA ARG A 66 -16.41 -3.90 13.17
C ARG A 66 -16.84 -5.04 12.25
N LEU A 67 -16.64 -4.87 10.95
CA LEU A 67 -17.21 -5.77 9.95
C LEU A 67 -16.13 -6.61 9.26
N GLY A 68 -14.85 -6.36 9.55
CA GLY A 68 -13.76 -6.96 8.80
C GLY A 68 -13.81 -6.55 7.33
N LEU A 69 -13.40 -7.46 6.45
CA LEU A 69 -13.45 -7.27 5.00
C LEU A 69 -14.87 -7.48 4.48
N SER A 70 -15.24 -6.71 3.45
CA SER A 70 -16.52 -6.93 2.78
C SER A 70 -16.51 -8.29 2.07
N GLU A 71 -17.69 -8.91 1.95
CA GLU A 71 -17.84 -10.14 1.17
C GLU A 71 -17.34 -9.99 -0.26
N GLU A 72 -17.44 -8.80 -0.84
CA GLU A 72 -16.97 -8.52 -2.17
C GLU A 72 -15.45 -8.69 -2.30
N VAL A 73 -14.68 -8.27 -1.28
CA VAL A 73 -13.23 -8.51 -1.25
C VAL A 73 -12.95 -10.00 -1.08
N ILE A 74 -13.63 -10.66 -0.13
CA ILE A 74 -13.44 -12.09 0.15
C ILE A 74 -13.70 -12.94 -1.10
N LYS A 75 -14.78 -12.66 -1.83
CA LYS A 75 -15.16 -13.38 -3.06
C LYS A 75 -14.20 -13.18 -4.23
N ASN A 76 -13.45 -12.07 -4.25
CA ASN A 76 -12.51 -11.73 -5.32
C ASN A 76 -11.04 -11.91 -4.92
N ALA A 77 -10.78 -12.36 -3.69
CA ALA A 77 -9.44 -12.60 -3.19
C ALA A 77 -8.79 -13.76 -3.94
N ASP A 78 -7.52 -13.58 -4.28
CA ASP A 78 -6.67 -14.61 -4.88
C ASP A 78 -5.92 -15.43 -3.80
N GLY A 79 -6.01 -15.00 -2.53
CA GLY A 79 -5.50 -15.72 -1.36
C GLY A 79 -5.81 -14.99 -0.06
N PHE A 80 -5.65 -15.69 1.07
CA PHE A 80 -5.85 -15.13 2.41
C PHE A 80 -4.56 -15.12 3.22
N LEU A 81 -4.39 -14.06 4.01
CA LEU A 81 -3.23 -13.86 4.86
C LEU A 81 -3.67 -13.67 6.31
N LYS A 82 -3.05 -14.41 7.24
CA LYS A 82 -3.33 -14.27 8.67
C LYS A 82 -2.07 -14.13 9.52
N ILE A 83 -2.19 -13.34 10.58
CA ILE A 83 -1.21 -13.28 11.66
C ILE A 83 -1.59 -14.39 12.66
N PRO A 84 -0.66 -15.27 13.07
CA PRO A 84 -0.96 -16.26 14.09
C PRO A 84 -1.33 -15.58 15.41
N MET A 85 -2.53 -15.87 15.91
CA MET A 85 -3.07 -15.32 17.14
C MET A 85 -3.13 -16.42 18.21
N TYR A 86 -2.74 -16.09 19.43
CA TYR A 86 -2.84 -16.96 20.60
C TYR A 86 -3.59 -16.21 21.71
N GLY A 87 -4.51 -16.90 22.39
CA GLY A 87 -5.32 -16.33 23.47
C GLY A 87 -6.77 -16.10 23.07
N PHE A 88 -7.45 -15.22 23.81
CA PHE A 88 -8.91 -15.03 23.70
C PHE A 88 -9.32 -13.90 22.73
N THR A 89 -8.38 -13.11 22.23
CA THR A 89 -8.68 -12.03 21.30
C THR A 89 -8.69 -12.55 19.88
N GLU A 90 -9.81 -12.37 19.19
CA GLU A 90 -10.01 -12.86 17.81
C GLU A 90 -9.24 -12.04 16.77
N SER A 91 -8.86 -10.80 17.08
CA SER A 91 -8.13 -9.92 16.15
C SER A 91 -7.28 -8.87 16.86
N LEU A 92 -6.33 -8.31 16.11
CA LEU A 92 -5.55 -7.13 16.49
C LEU A 92 -6.18 -5.86 15.91
N ASN A 93 -5.81 -4.71 16.46
CA ASN A 93 -6.13 -3.42 15.85
C ASN A 93 -5.65 -3.37 14.40
N ILE A 94 -6.47 -2.84 13.49
CA ILE A 94 -6.19 -2.80 12.04
C ILE A 94 -4.82 -2.17 11.71
N SER A 95 -4.44 -1.09 12.40
CA SER A 95 -3.16 -0.42 12.16
C SER A 95 -1.98 -1.27 12.63
N VAL A 96 -2.15 -2.01 13.72
CA VAL A 96 -1.15 -2.94 14.27
C VAL A 96 -1.00 -4.14 13.33
N SER A 97 -2.10 -4.72 12.85
CA SER A 97 -2.08 -5.79 11.85
C SER A 97 -1.35 -5.37 10.57
N ALA A 98 -1.66 -4.17 10.07
CA ALA A 98 -1.01 -3.62 8.88
C ALA A 98 0.49 -3.42 9.11
N ALA A 99 0.89 -2.86 10.26
CA ALA A 99 2.28 -2.66 10.62
C ALA A 99 3.06 -3.99 10.71
N ILE A 100 2.50 -5.00 11.38
CA ILE A 100 3.13 -6.33 11.50
C ILE A 100 3.32 -6.98 10.13
N ILE A 101 2.26 -6.98 9.31
CA ILE A 101 2.30 -7.56 7.96
C ILE A 101 3.33 -6.84 7.09
N MET A 102 3.24 -5.52 6.98
CA MET A 102 4.16 -4.74 6.16
C MET A 102 5.61 -4.90 6.62
N GLN A 103 5.88 -4.90 7.93
CA GLN A 103 7.24 -5.06 8.45
C GLN A 103 7.83 -6.44 8.16
N ASN A 104 7.04 -7.52 8.33
CA ASN A 104 7.49 -8.88 8.02
C ASN A 104 7.80 -9.02 6.53
N LEU A 105 6.86 -8.65 5.66
CA LEU A 105 7.02 -8.79 4.21
C LEU A 105 8.17 -7.91 3.68
N SER A 106 8.25 -6.65 4.12
CA SER A 106 9.34 -5.73 3.75
C SER A 106 10.71 -6.24 4.19
N SER A 107 10.81 -6.80 5.40
CA SER A 107 12.05 -7.41 5.90
C SER A 107 12.49 -8.60 5.05
N ARG A 108 11.54 -9.47 4.67
CA ARG A 108 11.82 -10.63 3.81
C ARG A 108 12.19 -10.19 2.38
N LEU A 109 11.47 -9.24 1.79
CA LEU A 109 11.78 -8.67 0.48
C LEU A 109 13.19 -8.05 0.43
N ARG A 110 13.57 -7.26 1.43
CA ARG A 110 14.90 -6.63 1.50
C ARG A 110 16.06 -7.62 1.68
N LYS A 111 15.78 -8.83 2.17
CA LYS A 111 16.76 -9.91 2.33
C LYS A 111 16.74 -10.91 1.17
N SER A 112 15.82 -10.75 0.23
CA SER A 112 15.67 -11.64 -0.93
C SER A 112 16.38 -11.05 -2.15
N ASP A 113 16.62 -11.91 -3.14
CA ASP A 113 17.15 -11.52 -4.46
C ASP A 113 16.04 -11.10 -5.44
N ILE A 114 14.81 -10.88 -4.95
CA ILE A 114 13.68 -10.46 -5.79
C ILE A 114 13.91 -9.02 -6.25
N ASN A 115 13.70 -8.76 -7.54
CA ASN A 115 13.75 -7.40 -8.07
C ASN A 115 12.45 -6.64 -7.75
N TRP A 116 12.37 -6.06 -6.55
CA TRP A 116 11.22 -5.29 -6.06
C TRP A 116 11.39 -3.78 -6.14
N GLN A 117 12.60 -3.32 -6.50
CA GLN A 117 12.93 -1.89 -6.50
C GLN A 117 12.35 -1.21 -7.73
N LEU A 118 12.04 0.08 -7.60
CA LEU A 118 11.69 0.93 -8.73
C LEU A 118 12.87 0.99 -9.71
N SER A 119 12.57 1.02 -11.00
CA SER A 119 13.52 1.38 -12.03
C SER A 119 14.03 2.82 -11.84
N GLU A 120 15.12 3.18 -12.53
CA GLU A 120 15.67 4.54 -12.46
C GLU A 120 14.67 5.60 -12.94
N GLU A 121 13.88 5.27 -13.96
CA GLU A 121 12.83 6.14 -14.51
C GLU A 121 11.71 6.34 -13.50
N GLU A 122 11.15 5.27 -12.93
CA GLU A 122 10.12 5.35 -11.90
C GLU A 122 10.61 6.10 -10.66
N MET A 123 11.88 5.90 -10.27
CA MET A 123 12.49 6.61 -9.15
C MET A 123 12.60 8.11 -9.43
N LEU A 124 12.96 8.49 -10.66
CA LEU A 124 13.00 9.89 -11.09
C LEU A 124 11.59 10.52 -11.05
N GLU A 125 10.59 9.83 -11.57
CA GLU A 125 9.20 10.27 -11.51
C GLU A 125 8.74 10.53 -10.06
N LYS A 126 9.02 9.59 -9.14
CA LYS A 126 8.70 9.77 -7.71
C LYS A 126 9.43 10.94 -7.09
N ARG A 127 10.71 11.14 -7.40
CA ARG A 127 11.48 12.29 -6.90
C ARG A 127 10.88 13.61 -7.37
N ILE A 128 10.48 13.69 -8.64
CA ILE A 128 9.83 14.89 -9.19
C ILE A 128 8.50 15.14 -8.46
N ASP A 129 7.66 14.11 -8.34
CA ASP A 129 6.37 14.21 -7.64
C ASP A 129 6.52 14.66 -6.18
N TRP A 130 7.43 14.06 -5.41
CA TRP A 130 7.69 14.44 -4.02
C TRP A 130 8.25 15.85 -3.88
N THR A 131 9.10 16.28 -4.83
CA THR A 131 9.59 17.66 -4.91
C THR A 131 8.42 18.63 -5.07
N ARG A 132 7.51 18.34 -6.02
CA ARG A 132 6.31 19.15 -6.26
C ARG A 132 5.40 19.22 -5.03
N LYS A 133 5.21 18.09 -4.32
CA LYS A 133 4.40 18.02 -3.07
C LYS A 133 5.02 18.78 -1.89
N THR A 134 6.30 19.14 -1.96
CA THR A 134 7.04 19.77 -0.85
C THR A 134 7.21 21.28 -1.03
N ILE A 135 7.36 21.76 -2.26
CA ILE A 135 7.51 23.18 -2.58
C ILE A 135 6.16 23.88 -2.50
N LYS A 136 6.07 24.98 -1.74
CA LYS A 136 4.83 25.73 -1.54
C LYS A 136 4.30 26.44 -2.80
N ASP A 137 5.21 26.84 -3.69
CA ASP A 137 4.91 27.55 -4.94
C ASP A 137 5.69 26.91 -6.10
N ILE A 138 5.25 25.71 -6.45
CA ILE A 138 5.92 24.89 -7.48
C ILE A 138 5.77 25.50 -8.88
N ASP A 139 4.67 26.20 -9.12
CA ASP A 139 4.38 26.81 -10.41
C ASP A 139 5.38 27.94 -10.68
N PHE A 140 5.62 28.83 -9.70
CA PHE A 140 6.63 29.87 -9.80
C PHE A 140 8.05 29.33 -10.03
N VAL A 141 8.43 28.25 -9.31
CA VAL A 141 9.76 27.64 -9.46
C VAL A 141 9.91 26.98 -10.83
N THR A 142 8.84 26.37 -11.35
CA THR A 142 8.85 25.73 -12.68
C THR A 142 8.95 26.77 -13.79
N GLU A 143 8.18 27.86 -13.69
CA GLU A 143 8.19 28.97 -14.64
C GLU A 143 9.59 29.61 -14.73
N ARG A 144 10.20 29.93 -13.58
CA ARG A 144 11.56 30.50 -13.51
C ARG A 144 12.64 29.57 -14.07
N TYR A 145 12.51 28.25 -13.88
CA TYR A 145 13.46 27.28 -14.42
C TYR A 145 13.41 27.22 -15.95
N LEU A 146 12.20 27.22 -16.52
CA LEU A 146 11.98 27.23 -17.97
C LEU A 146 12.50 28.53 -18.61
N GLU A 147 12.28 29.68 -17.98
CA GLU A 147 12.86 30.96 -18.41
C GLU A 147 14.40 30.93 -18.44
N SER A 148 15.03 30.30 -17.44
CA SER A 148 16.51 30.23 -17.36
C SER A 148 17.15 29.22 -18.31
N THR A 149 16.39 28.26 -18.84
CA THR A 149 16.88 27.19 -19.74
C THR A 149 16.64 27.52 -21.22
N THR A 150 15.82 28.53 -21.52
CA THR A 150 15.49 28.98 -22.89
C THR A 150 16.49 30.02 -23.42
N VAL A 151 17.69 30.12 -22.82
CA VAL A 151 18.78 31.04 -23.25
C VAL A 151 19.96 30.25 -23.81
#